data_AF-A0AAN7XW56-F1
#
_entry.id   AF-A0AAN7XW56-F1
#
_cell.length_a   1.000
_cell.length_b   1.000
_cell.length_c   1.000
_cell.angle_alpha   90.00
_cell.angle_beta   90.00
_cell.angle_gamma   90.00
#
_symmetry.space_group_name_H-M   'P 1'
#
loop_
_entity.id
_entity.type
_entity.pdbx_description
1 polymer ?
#
loop_
_entity_poly.entity_id
_entity_poly.type
_entity_poly.pdbx_seq_one_letter_code
_entity_poly.pdbx_strand_id
1 'polypeptide(L)'
;MDRDLLRQCLTYHGESLFNKLKCEQIENPDFQAVVSDLCKATCESKSDGQDSPLVEQFIARKADILFCPTWKTATHKEEEHEEEEDAAEPFAIMPPMELFMEVSYEQRRTMLYRDMEKGDIVVGRINNIREYGFFLTLLCTAGGLRRDIEDLELSALCHVREIPSTGSHDDPLSYYQIGDFIRAAVKDIDRYQEKITVSLQPAALSPSLEQIKLGVFPREELPIHYSRSLRAAADSRETYECILKSCHGYHNPSVVEYLLEKVGVSDTHPPSMMRGLQSKLFHKEDFASAIRKRQSASWALKCVRAGVDHFKHGRHVEAMNEYNKALDIDTNNVEALVARGALYANKGSIMKAITDFELALENCPDHRNAKKYLCQTLVERGKQ
;
A
#
# COMPACT_ATOMS: atom_id res chain seq x y z
N MET A 1 18.58 -9.11 -14.95
CA MET A 1 18.45 -10.53 -15.30
C MET A 1 18.46 -11.34 -14.01
N ASP A 2 17.53 -12.28 -13.88
CA ASP A 2 17.40 -13.17 -12.73
C ASP A 2 18.39 -14.34 -12.92
N ARG A 3 19.37 -14.47 -12.03
CA ARG A 3 20.53 -15.37 -12.20
C ARG A 3 20.10 -16.84 -12.33
N ASP A 4 18.95 -17.17 -11.77
CA ASP A 4 18.41 -18.53 -11.76
C ASP A 4 17.85 -18.96 -13.10
N LEU A 5 17.32 -18.04 -13.91
CA LEU A 5 16.71 -18.33 -15.22
C LEU A 5 17.79 -18.69 -16.25
N LEU A 6 18.91 -17.94 -16.23
CA LEU A 6 20.08 -18.20 -17.07
C LEU A 6 20.76 -19.52 -16.68
N ARG A 7 20.80 -19.84 -15.39
CA ARG A 7 21.26 -21.13 -14.87
C ARG A 7 20.35 -22.28 -15.34
N GLN A 8 19.03 -22.11 -15.31
CA GLN A 8 18.07 -23.10 -15.80
C GLN A 8 18.23 -23.39 -17.30
N CYS A 9 18.39 -22.35 -18.12
CA CYS A 9 18.64 -22.52 -19.56
C CYS A 9 19.95 -23.27 -19.85
N LEU A 10 21.02 -22.98 -19.10
CA LEU A 10 22.30 -23.68 -19.26
C LEU A 10 22.26 -25.12 -18.74
N THR A 11 21.49 -25.40 -17.68
CA THR A 11 21.25 -26.79 -17.28
C THR A 11 20.43 -27.56 -18.30
N TYR A 12 19.60 -26.90 -19.10
CA TYR A 12 18.76 -27.54 -20.12
C TYR A 12 19.53 -27.81 -21.43
N HIS A 13 20.21 -26.80 -21.98
CA HIS A 13 20.94 -26.92 -23.26
C HIS A 13 22.41 -27.37 -23.11
N GLY A 14 22.88 -27.52 -21.86
CA GLY A 14 24.19 -28.08 -21.55
C GLY A 14 25.39 -27.25 -22.05
N GLU A 15 26.53 -27.93 -22.15
CA GLU A 15 27.84 -27.33 -22.42
C GLU A 15 27.99 -26.77 -23.85
N SER A 16 27.17 -27.23 -24.81
CA SER A 16 27.15 -26.76 -26.20
C SER A 16 26.78 -25.27 -26.29
N LEU A 17 25.66 -24.88 -25.66
CA LEU A 17 25.21 -23.49 -25.64
C LEU A 17 26.17 -22.61 -24.84
N PHE A 18 26.74 -23.11 -23.74
CA PHE A 18 27.70 -22.37 -22.93
C PHE A 18 28.96 -21.99 -23.73
N ASN A 19 29.49 -22.92 -24.53
CA ASN A 19 30.65 -22.67 -25.38
C ASN A 19 30.32 -21.65 -26.48
N LYS A 20 29.12 -21.71 -27.08
CA LYS A 20 28.67 -20.72 -28.08
C LYS A 20 28.48 -19.33 -27.48
N LEU A 21 27.87 -19.23 -26.29
CA LEU A 21 27.74 -17.97 -25.55
C LEU A 21 29.10 -17.37 -25.21
N LYS A 22 30.05 -18.21 -24.78
CA LYS A 22 31.41 -17.76 -24.51
C LYS A 22 32.07 -17.20 -25.75
N CYS A 23 31.97 -17.87 -26.90
CA CYS A 23 32.55 -17.38 -28.15
C CYS A 23 31.94 -16.05 -28.63
N GLU A 24 30.62 -15.88 -28.54
CA GLU A 24 29.90 -14.73 -29.10
C GLU A 24 29.83 -13.53 -28.13
N GLN A 25 29.85 -13.74 -26.81
CA GLN A 25 29.65 -12.68 -25.80
C GLN A 25 30.92 -12.38 -24.96
N ILE A 26 32.11 -12.78 -25.42
CA ILE A 26 33.39 -12.53 -24.73
C ILE A 26 33.62 -11.04 -24.43
N GLU A 27 33.15 -10.15 -25.30
CA GLU A 27 33.37 -8.70 -25.18
C GLU A 27 32.36 -8.00 -24.24
N ASN A 28 31.32 -8.71 -23.77
CA ASN A 28 30.28 -8.14 -22.92
C ASN A 28 30.69 -8.18 -21.44
N PRO A 29 30.86 -7.02 -20.75
CA PRO A 29 31.34 -6.97 -19.38
C PRO A 29 30.38 -7.62 -18.37
N ASP A 30 29.07 -7.55 -18.63
CA ASP A 30 28.05 -8.14 -17.75
C ASP A 30 28.01 -9.67 -17.86
N PHE A 31 28.30 -10.20 -19.04
CA PHE A 31 28.47 -11.65 -19.21
C PHE A 31 29.70 -12.13 -18.44
N GLN A 32 30.85 -11.46 -18.57
CA GLN A 32 32.09 -11.83 -17.87
C GLN A 32 31.92 -11.91 -16.35
N ALA A 33 31.10 -11.04 -15.75
CA ALA A 33 30.80 -11.06 -14.33
C ALA A 33 30.04 -12.32 -13.87
N VAL A 34 29.30 -12.96 -14.77
CA VAL A 34 28.45 -14.12 -14.48
C VAL A 34 29.09 -15.44 -14.94
N VAL A 35 30.04 -15.40 -15.89
CA VAL A 35 30.76 -16.59 -16.40
C VAL A 35 31.34 -17.47 -15.29
N SER A 36 31.98 -16.88 -14.27
CA SER A 36 32.62 -17.65 -13.19
C SER A 36 31.63 -18.44 -12.33
N ASP A 37 30.40 -17.95 -12.21
CA ASP A 37 29.33 -18.60 -11.47
C ASP A 37 28.63 -19.67 -12.32
N LEU A 38 28.50 -19.43 -13.62
CA LEU A 38 27.93 -20.39 -14.57
C LEU A 38 28.84 -21.60 -14.80
N CYS A 39 30.16 -21.43 -14.80
CA CYS A 39 31.11 -22.56 -14.86
C CYS A 39 30.95 -23.56 -13.70
N LYS A 40 30.36 -23.13 -12.57
CA LYS A 40 30.14 -23.99 -11.39
C LYS A 40 28.81 -24.73 -11.42
N ALA A 41 27.89 -24.35 -12.32
CA ALA A 41 26.64 -25.05 -12.50
C ALA A 41 26.91 -26.39 -13.20
N THR A 42 26.85 -27.48 -12.43
CA THR A 42 26.95 -28.86 -12.94
C THR A 42 25.88 -29.10 -14.01
N CYS A 43 26.32 -29.34 -15.25
CA CYS A 43 25.47 -29.73 -16.37
C CYS A 43 25.10 -31.21 -16.21
N GLU A 44 23.91 -31.52 -15.72
CA GLU A 44 23.33 -32.86 -15.85
C GLU A 44 22.73 -32.98 -17.25
N SER A 45 23.42 -33.69 -18.14
CA SER A 45 22.92 -33.97 -19.49
C SER A 45 21.68 -34.86 -19.42
N LYS A 46 20.49 -34.27 -19.50
CA LYS A 46 19.29 -35.03 -19.88
C LYS A 46 19.21 -35.09 -21.40
N SER A 47 19.84 -36.12 -21.95
CA SER A 47 19.64 -36.57 -23.32
C SER A 47 18.18 -37.01 -23.51
N ASP A 48 17.36 -36.22 -24.24
CA ASP A 48 16.27 -36.74 -25.10
C ASP A 48 15.48 -35.66 -25.88
N GLY A 49 16.13 -34.56 -26.29
CA GLY A 49 15.54 -33.60 -27.22
C GLY A 49 16.48 -33.36 -28.39
N GLN A 50 15.97 -33.33 -29.62
CA GLN A 50 16.74 -32.85 -30.78
C GLN A 50 17.09 -31.37 -30.56
N ASP A 51 18.24 -31.10 -29.95
CA ASP A 51 18.76 -29.75 -29.82
C ASP A 51 19.13 -29.24 -31.22
N SER A 52 18.27 -28.36 -31.77
CA SER A 52 18.53 -27.76 -33.07
C SER A 52 19.70 -26.76 -32.93
N PRO A 53 20.83 -26.97 -33.62
CA PRO A 53 22.01 -26.12 -33.47
C PRO A 53 21.77 -24.67 -33.90
N LEU A 54 20.71 -24.43 -34.68
CA LEU A 54 20.23 -23.13 -35.13
C LEU A 54 19.60 -22.32 -33.99
N VAL A 55 18.85 -22.96 -33.08
CA VAL A 55 18.25 -22.28 -31.92
C VAL A 55 19.34 -21.88 -30.93
N GLU A 56 20.30 -22.76 -30.66
CA GLU A 56 21.44 -22.42 -29.81
C GLU A 56 22.27 -21.26 -30.37
N GLN A 57 22.47 -21.23 -31.69
CA GLN A 57 23.21 -20.17 -32.36
C GLN A 57 22.41 -18.86 -32.40
N PHE A 58 21.09 -18.92 -32.54
CA PHE A 58 20.20 -17.77 -32.43
C PHE A 58 20.24 -17.17 -31.02
N ILE A 59 20.14 -18.00 -29.98
CA ILE A 59 20.20 -17.56 -28.57
C ILE A 59 21.56 -16.93 -28.29
N ALA A 60 22.67 -17.55 -28.70
CA ALA A 60 24.01 -17.00 -28.45
C ALA A 60 24.24 -15.64 -29.13
N ARG A 61 23.71 -15.46 -30.34
CA ARG A 61 23.80 -14.18 -31.08
C ARG A 61 22.91 -13.08 -30.52
N LYS A 62 21.76 -13.43 -29.95
CA LYS A 62 20.79 -12.48 -29.37
C LYS A 62 20.94 -12.31 -27.86
N ALA A 63 21.99 -12.90 -27.28
CA ALA A 63 22.26 -12.83 -25.85
C ALA A 63 22.70 -11.43 -25.40
N ASP A 64 23.23 -10.61 -26.30
CA ASP A 64 23.51 -9.19 -26.08
C ASP A 64 22.26 -8.43 -25.59
N ILE A 65 21.09 -8.78 -26.11
CA ILE A 65 19.81 -8.19 -25.68
C ILE A 65 19.45 -8.60 -24.25
N LEU A 66 19.85 -9.79 -23.78
CA LEU A 66 19.59 -10.26 -22.40
C LEU A 66 20.38 -9.46 -21.34
N PHE A 67 21.48 -8.83 -21.75
CA PHE A 67 22.36 -8.03 -20.89
C PHE A 67 22.20 -6.52 -21.09
N CYS A 68 21.34 -6.07 -22.01
CA CYS A 68 21.14 -4.66 -22.26
C CYS A 68 20.46 -3.95 -21.06
N PRO A 69 21.04 -2.86 -20.52
CA PRO A 69 20.44 -2.10 -19.42
C PRO A 69 19.16 -1.36 -19.82
N THR A 70 18.94 -1.17 -21.13
CA THR A 70 17.75 -0.53 -21.70
C THR A 70 16.45 -1.29 -21.41
N TRP A 71 16.49 -2.61 -21.17
CA TRP A 71 15.26 -3.34 -20.85
C TRP A 71 14.73 -3.09 -19.44
N LYS A 72 15.59 -2.64 -18.51
CA LYS A 72 15.15 -2.16 -17.18
C LYS A 72 14.59 -0.73 -17.23
N THR A 73 14.68 -0.08 -18.39
CA THR A 73 14.26 1.30 -18.64
C THR A 73 13.42 1.43 -19.91
N ALA A 74 12.70 0.36 -20.29
CA ALA A 74 11.41 0.53 -20.94
C ALA A 74 10.42 0.83 -19.80
N THR A 75 10.52 1.99 -19.13
CA THR A 75 9.66 3.13 -19.48
C THR A 75 8.77 2.81 -20.67
N HIS A 76 7.51 2.47 -20.40
CA HIS A 76 6.39 2.76 -21.29
C HIS A 76 6.46 4.27 -21.60
N LYS A 77 7.28 4.64 -22.57
CA LYS A 77 7.17 5.93 -23.23
C LYS A 77 5.98 5.79 -24.15
N GLU A 78 4.86 6.35 -23.69
CA GLU A 78 4.01 7.27 -24.46
C GLU A 78 3.91 6.97 -25.96
N GLU A 79 3.58 5.75 -26.36
CA GLU A 79 3.29 5.41 -27.76
C GLU A 79 2.57 4.05 -27.80
N GLU A 80 1.37 4.00 -27.20
CA GLU A 80 0.33 2.99 -27.49
C GLU A 80 -0.98 3.45 -26.81
N HIS A 81 -1.51 4.58 -27.28
CA HIS A 81 -2.95 4.78 -27.24
C HIS A 81 -3.51 3.96 -28.40
N GLU A 82 -4.17 2.84 -28.11
CA GLU A 82 -5.52 2.51 -28.59
C GLU A 82 -5.95 1.03 -28.41
N GLU A 83 -5.13 0.10 -27.89
CA GLU A 83 -5.55 -1.32 -27.82
C GLU A 83 -5.21 -2.10 -26.53
N GLU A 84 -5.29 -1.49 -25.35
CA GLU A 84 -5.30 -2.24 -24.07
C GLU A 84 -6.46 -1.83 -23.16
N GLU A 85 -7.70 -2.08 -23.61
CA GLU A 85 -8.87 -2.08 -22.72
C GLU A 85 -8.84 -3.23 -21.68
N ASP A 86 -7.84 -4.12 -21.74
CA ASP A 86 -7.59 -5.20 -20.78
C ASP A 86 -6.29 -5.04 -19.96
N ALA A 87 -5.66 -3.85 -19.96
CA ALA A 87 -4.60 -3.52 -19.00
C ALA A 87 -5.20 -3.41 -17.60
N ALA A 88 -5.27 -4.56 -16.91
CA ALA A 88 -5.75 -4.73 -15.56
C ALA A 88 -5.31 -3.56 -14.66
N GLU A 89 -6.28 -2.87 -14.06
CA GLU A 89 -6.08 -1.71 -13.18
C GLU A 89 -4.76 -1.81 -12.39
N PRO A 90 -3.74 -0.98 -12.68
CA PRO A 90 -2.40 -1.16 -12.08
C PRO A 90 -2.40 -0.94 -10.57
N PHE A 91 -3.40 -0.21 -10.05
CA PHE A 91 -3.67 0.00 -8.64
C PHE A 91 -5.19 0.09 -8.40
N ALA A 92 -5.62 -0.13 -7.16
CA ALA A 92 -7.03 -0.03 -6.81
C ALA A 92 -7.56 1.41 -6.91
N ILE A 93 -8.49 1.65 -7.85
CA ILE A 93 -9.20 2.93 -7.98
C ILE A 93 -10.36 2.96 -6.99
N MET A 94 -10.17 3.59 -5.84
CA MET A 94 -11.23 3.68 -4.83
C MET A 94 -12.22 4.81 -5.12
N PRO A 95 -13.50 4.65 -4.73
CA PRO A 95 -14.40 5.79 -4.59
C PRO A 95 -13.83 6.78 -3.56
N PRO A 96 -14.21 8.07 -3.66
CA PRO A 96 -13.79 9.11 -2.71
C PRO A 96 -14.05 8.72 -1.26
N MET A 97 -13.04 8.95 -0.40
CA MET A 97 -13.12 8.63 1.03
C MET A 97 -14.29 9.33 1.74
N GLU A 98 -14.70 10.50 1.25
CA GLU A 98 -15.82 11.28 1.79
C GLU A 98 -17.12 10.47 1.87
N LEU A 99 -17.33 9.49 0.98
CA LEU A 99 -18.50 8.60 1.00
C LEU A 99 -18.57 7.75 2.28
N PHE A 100 -17.42 7.34 2.81
CA PHE A 100 -17.32 6.50 4.01
C PHE A 100 -17.14 7.31 5.29
N MET A 101 -17.06 8.63 5.18
CA MET A 101 -16.93 9.54 6.31
C MET A 101 -18.27 10.19 6.61
N GLU A 102 -18.61 10.32 7.88
CA GLU A 102 -19.82 11.03 8.33
C GLU A 102 -19.61 12.56 8.29
N VAL A 103 -19.38 13.13 7.11
CA VAL A 103 -19.22 14.58 6.93
C VAL A 103 -20.56 15.20 6.58
N SER A 104 -20.92 16.29 7.28
CA SER A 104 -22.14 17.04 7.00
C SER A 104 -22.15 17.64 5.59
N TYR A 105 -23.34 17.75 4.99
CA TYR A 105 -23.55 18.33 3.66
C TYR A 105 -22.93 19.73 3.50
N GLU A 106 -23.13 20.61 4.49
CA GLU A 106 -22.64 21.99 4.46
C GLU A 106 -21.11 22.07 4.44
N GLN A 107 -20.46 21.20 5.20
CA GLN A 107 -19.00 21.11 5.22
C GLN A 107 -18.45 20.58 3.89
N ARG A 108 -19.05 19.53 3.32
CA ARG A 108 -18.67 19.00 2.01
C ARG A 108 -18.77 20.06 0.92
N ARG A 109 -19.90 20.80 0.88
CA ARG A 109 -20.12 21.91 -0.05
C ARG A 109 -19.06 23.00 0.10
N THR A 110 -18.80 23.45 1.33
CA THR A 110 -17.80 24.48 1.62
C THR A 110 -16.39 24.05 1.21
N MET A 111 -16.01 22.81 1.50
CA MET A 111 -14.71 22.26 1.12
C MET A 111 -14.56 22.12 -0.39
N LEU A 112 -15.63 21.74 -1.10
CA LEU A 112 -15.59 21.66 -2.56
C LEU A 112 -15.29 23.02 -3.20
N TYR A 113 -16.00 24.08 -2.83
CA TYR A 113 -15.75 25.43 -3.39
C TYR A 113 -14.38 25.99 -2.99
N ARG A 114 -13.81 25.53 -1.87
CA ARG A 114 -12.45 25.88 -1.44
C ARG A 114 -11.40 25.20 -2.31
N ASP A 115 -11.57 23.91 -2.58
CA ASP A 115 -10.54 23.04 -3.16
C ASP A 115 -10.62 22.97 -4.70
N MET A 116 -11.77 23.32 -5.30
CA MET A 116 -11.95 23.38 -6.75
C MET A 116 -11.23 24.59 -7.35
N GLU A 117 -10.47 24.35 -8.41
CA GLU A 117 -9.67 25.34 -9.12
C GLU A 117 -10.08 25.48 -10.59
N LYS A 118 -9.62 26.56 -11.23
CA LYS A 118 -9.83 26.77 -12.66
C LYS A 118 -8.97 25.77 -13.44
N GLY A 119 -9.56 25.13 -14.44
CA GLY A 119 -8.90 24.08 -15.24
C GLY A 119 -9.16 22.66 -14.76
N ASP A 120 -9.87 22.48 -13.63
CA ASP A 120 -10.32 21.17 -13.17
C ASP A 120 -11.39 20.59 -14.11
N ILE A 121 -11.46 19.26 -14.17
CA ILE A 121 -12.45 18.55 -14.98
C ILE A 121 -13.63 18.15 -14.10
N VAL A 122 -14.82 18.52 -14.55
CA VAL A 122 -16.09 18.14 -13.96
C VAL A 122 -16.92 17.31 -14.94
N VAL A 123 -17.64 16.34 -14.40
CA VAL A 123 -18.57 15.50 -15.12
C VAL A 123 -19.97 15.83 -14.63
N GLY A 124 -20.88 16.07 -15.56
CA GLY A 124 -22.26 16.41 -15.23
C GLY A 124 -23.25 15.93 -16.27
N ARG A 125 -24.53 15.97 -15.90
CA ARG A 125 -25.66 15.64 -16.77
C ARG A 125 -26.38 16.91 -17.18
N ILE A 126 -26.76 17.04 -18.46
CA ILE A 126 -27.54 18.19 -18.93
C ILE A 126 -28.94 18.14 -18.32
N ASN A 127 -29.30 19.21 -17.61
CA ASN A 127 -30.62 19.38 -17.01
C ASN A 127 -31.54 20.23 -17.91
N ASN A 128 -31.04 21.37 -18.38
CA ASN A 128 -31.84 22.31 -19.17
C ASN A 128 -30.99 23.02 -20.23
N ILE A 129 -31.52 23.18 -21.43
CA ILE A 129 -30.88 23.87 -22.56
C ILE A 129 -31.65 25.17 -22.81
N ARG A 130 -30.95 26.31 -22.85
CA ARG A 130 -31.49 27.63 -23.15
C ARG A 130 -30.71 28.28 -24.29
N GLU A 131 -31.24 29.36 -24.84
CA GLU A 131 -30.62 30.11 -25.95
C GLU A 131 -29.20 30.63 -25.63
N TYR A 132 -28.90 30.91 -24.36
CA TYR A 132 -27.59 31.43 -23.94
C TYR A 132 -26.64 30.36 -23.37
N GLY A 133 -27.04 29.09 -23.39
CA GLY A 133 -26.24 27.98 -22.87
C GLY A 133 -27.08 26.90 -22.18
N PHE A 134 -26.42 25.88 -21.65
CA PHE A 134 -27.08 24.80 -20.94
C PHE A 134 -26.61 24.71 -19.47
N PHE A 135 -27.52 24.23 -18.62
CA PHE A 135 -27.27 23.95 -17.22
C PHE A 135 -26.97 22.47 -17.03
N LEU A 136 -25.90 22.18 -16.30
CA LEU A 136 -25.46 20.85 -15.93
C LEU A 136 -25.69 20.62 -14.44
N THR A 137 -26.19 19.45 -14.07
CA THR A 137 -26.08 18.95 -12.70
C THR A 137 -24.77 18.18 -12.57
N LEU A 138 -23.90 18.59 -11.65
CA LEU A 138 -22.59 17.99 -11.46
C LEU A 138 -22.70 16.64 -10.72
N LEU A 139 -22.00 15.62 -11.22
CA LEU A 139 -22.00 14.27 -10.67
C LEU A 139 -20.68 13.98 -9.94
N CYS A 140 -19.55 14.20 -10.61
CA CYS A 140 -18.22 13.94 -10.05
C CYS A 140 -17.15 14.85 -10.66
N THR A 141 -16.01 14.96 -9.98
CA THR A 141 -14.80 15.59 -10.53
C THR A 141 -13.85 14.52 -11.07
N ALA A 142 -13.44 14.66 -12.32
CA ALA A 142 -12.58 13.71 -13.02
C ALA A 142 -11.13 14.20 -13.21
N GLY A 143 -10.76 15.30 -12.53
CA GLY A 143 -9.41 15.87 -12.55
C GLY A 143 -8.46 15.30 -11.50
N GLY A 144 -7.52 16.13 -11.04
CA GLY A 144 -6.57 15.76 -9.97
C GLY A 144 -7.26 15.45 -8.64
N LEU A 145 -8.32 16.19 -8.33
CA LEU A 145 -9.17 15.94 -7.18
C LEU A 145 -10.40 15.11 -7.60
N ARG A 146 -10.52 13.89 -7.10
CA ARG A 146 -11.66 13.01 -7.37
C ARG A 146 -12.66 13.09 -6.23
N ARG A 147 -13.88 13.54 -6.52
CA ARG A 147 -14.99 13.67 -5.57
C ARG A 147 -16.30 13.31 -6.22
N ASP A 148 -17.20 12.78 -5.40
CA ASP A 148 -18.60 12.59 -5.75
C ASP A 148 -19.40 13.76 -5.21
N ILE A 149 -20.12 14.42 -6.12
CA ILE A 149 -20.81 15.69 -5.92
C ILE A 149 -22.31 15.54 -6.21
N GLU A 150 -22.76 14.36 -6.65
CA GLU A 150 -24.16 14.09 -6.98
C GLU A 150 -25.12 14.46 -5.83
N ASP A 151 -24.78 14.08 -4.59
CA ASP A 151 -25.56 14.42 -3.39
C ASP A 151 -25.73 15.94 -3.18
N LEU A 152 -24.80 16.75 -3.69
CA LEU A 152 -24.78 18.21 -3.49
C LEU A 152 -25.71 18.95 -4.45
N GLU A 153 -26.21 18.30 -5.50
CA GLU A 153 -27.11 18.86 -6.53
C GLU A 153 -26.60 20.20 -7.11
N LEU A 154 -25.28 20.32 -7.31
CA LEU A 154 -24.68 21.56 -7.79
C LEU A 154 -24.95 21.78 -9.27
N SER A 155 -25.38 23.00 -9.60
CA SER A 155 -25.62 23.44 -10.98
C SER A 155 -24.43 24.19 -11.55
N ALA A 156 -23.95 23.79 -12.72
CA ALA A 156 -22.96 24.53 -13.50
C ALA A 156 -23.58 25.08 -14.79
N LEU A 157 -23.11 26.27 -15.21
CA LEU A 157 -23.54 26.93 -16.44
C LEU A 157 -22.45 26.81 -17.50
N CYS A 158 -22.81 26.31 -18.68
CA CYS A 158 -21.97 26.39 -19.88
C CYS A 158 -22.55 27.44 -20.82
N HIS A 159 -21.80 28.51 -21.12
CA HIS A 159 -22.22 29.53 -22.07
C HIS A 159 -21.99 29.08 -23.52
N VAL A 160 -22.83 29.51 -24.48
CA VAL A 160 -22.69 29.14 -25.90
C VAL A 160 -21.31 29.45 -26.47
N ARG A 161 -20.66 30.52 -26.02
CA ARG A 161 -19.31 30.92 -26.45
C ARG A 161 -18.23 29.90 -26.10
N GLU A 162 -18.48 29.10 -25.08
CA GLU A 162 -17.57 28.09 -24.54
C GLU A 162 -17.78 26.71 -25.15
N ILE A 163 -18.76 26.58 -26.05
CA ILE A 163 -19.04 25.35 -26.79
C ILE A 163 -18.24 25.41 -28.09
N PRO A 164 -17.41 24.40 -28.40
CA PRO A 164 -16.74 24.33 -29.69
C PRO A 164 -17.78 24.19 -30.80
N SER A 165 -17.70 25.04 -31.83
CA SER A 165 -18.55 24.95 -33.01
C SER A 165 -18.14 23.72 -33.83
N THR A 166 -18.79 22.58 -33.62
CA THR A 166 -18.57 21.39 -34.44
C THR A 166 -19.23 21.61 -35.81
N GLY A 167 -18.43 21.52 -36.87
CA GLY A 167 -18.84 21.93 -38.22
C GLY A 167 -20.02 21.12 -38.79
N SER A 168 -21.12 21.82 -39.07
CA SER A 168 -22.08 21.66 -40.19
C SER A 168 -23.49 22.18 -39.84
N HIS A 169 -23.75 22.49 -38.56
CA HIS A 169 -25.00 23.10 -38.10
C HIS A 169 -24.79 24.58 -37.72
N ASP A 170 -25.74 25.44 -38.10
CA ASP A 170 -25.72 26.88 -37.78
C ASP A 170 -25.86 27.18 -36.28
N ASP A 171 -26.31 26.22 -35.46
CA ASP A 171 -26.44 26.36 -34.01
C ASP A 171 -25.64 25.28 -33.25
N PRO A 172 -24.60 25.64 -32.46
CA PRO A 172 -23.81 24.69 -31.68
C PRO A 172 -24.61 23.95 -30.59
N LEU A 173 -25.81 24.43 -30.22
CA LEU A 173 -26.65 23.79 -29.20
C LEU A 173 -27.42 22.57 -29.71
N SER A 174 -27.59 22.40 -31.03
CA SER A 174 -28.40 21.32 -31.59
C SER A 174 -27.81 19.93 -31.39
N TYR A 175 -26.52 19.84 -31.07
CA TYR A 175 -25.81 18.58 -30.82
C TYR A 175 -26.16 17.96 -29.45
N TYR A 176 -26.64 18.77 -28.50
CA TYR A 176 -26.81 18.36 -27.12
C TYR A 176 -28.28 18.10 -26.78
N GLN A 177 -28.54 17.02 -26.04
CA GLN A 177 -29.87 16.67 -25.58
C GLN A 177 -29.96 16.68 -24.06
N ILE A 178 -31.17 16.94 -23.54
CA ILE A 178 -31.43 16.88 -22.10
C ILE A 178 -31.18 15.44 -21.64
N GLY A 179 -30.31 15.31 -20.64
CA GLY A 179 -29.95 14.04 -20.06
C GLY A 179 -28.61 13.46 -20.52
N ASP A 180 -27.94 14.08 -21.50
CA ASP A 180 -26.59 13.68 -21.95
C ASP A 180 -25.55 13.91 -20.84
N PHE A 181 -24.53 13.04 -20.81
CA PHE A 181 -23.37 13.17 -19.92
C PHE A 181 -22.26 13.95 -20.60
N ILE A 182 -21.73 14.96 -19.92
CA ILE A 182 -20.72 15.88 -20.45
C ILE A 182 -19.50 15.91 -19.53
N ARG A 183 -18.30 15.81 -20.13
CA ARG A 183 -17.02 16.19 -19.52
C ARG A 183 -16.71 17.63 -19.90
N ALA A 184 -16.61 18.51 -18.90
CA ALA A 184 -16.32 19.93 -19.09
C ALA A 184 -15.20 20.40 -18.15
N ALA A 185 -14.47 21.44 -18.57
CA ALA A 185 -13.45 22.09 -17.75
C ALA A 185 -14.06 23.26 -16.97
N VAL A 186 -13.62 23.47 -15.73
CA VAL A 186 -14.05 24.59 -14.89
C VAL A 186 -13.35 25.87 -15.33
N LYS A 187 -14.11 26.85 -15.83
CA LYS A 187 -13.56 28.13 -16.30
C LYS A 187 -13.49 29.17 -15.19
N ASP A 188 -14.59 29.33 -14.46
CA ASP A 188 -14.68 30.32 -13.38
C ASP A 188 -15.59 29.84 -12.25
N ILE A 189 -15.24 30.25 -11.03
CA ILE A 189 -15.88 29.81 -9.80
C ILE A 189 -16.17 31.06 -8.97
N ASP A 190 -17.44 31.43 -8.88
CA ASP A 190 -17.88 32.47 -7.96
C ASP A 190 -18.17 31.82 -6.61
N ARG A 191 -17.22 31.96 -5.67
CA ARG A 191 -17.32 31.43 -4.31
C ARG A 191 -18.34 32.17 -3.44
N TYR A 192 -18.72 33.40 -3.80
CA TYR A 192 -19.69 34.18 -3.03
C TYR A 192 -21.12 33.87 -3.46
N GLN A 193 -21.35 33.70 -4.77
CA GLN A 193 -22.67 33.34 -5.31
C GLN A 193 -22.85 31.83 -5.49
N GLU A 194 -21.83 31.03 -5.17
CA GLU A 194 -21.79 29.58 -5.36
C GLU A 194 -22.09 29.14 -6.81
N LYS A 195 -21.65 29.94 -7.79
CA LYS A 195 -21.88 29.66 -9.21
C LYS A 195 -20.62 29.11 -9.87
N ILE A 196 -20.81 28.04 -10.64
CA ILE A 196 -19.73 27.37 -11.38
C ILE A 196 -19.99 27.58 -12.86
N THR A 197 -18.99 28.12 -13.57
CA THR A 197 -19.02 28.29 -15.03
C THR A 197 -18.08 27.29 -15.66
N VAL A 198 -18.56 26.52 -16.63
CA VAL A 198 -17.78 25.48 -17.31
C VAL A 198 -17.63 25.77 -18.80
N SER A 199 -16.56 25.23 -19.37
CA SER A 199 -16.20 25.36 -20.77
C SER A 199 -15.91 24.01 -21.39
N LEU A 200 -16.27 23.86 -22.67
CA LEU A 200 -15.95 22.70 -23.49
C LEU A 200 -14.76 22.95 -24.41
N GLN A 201 -14.14 24.13 -24.33
CA GLN A 201 -12.94 24.44 -25.08
C GLN A 201 -11.71 23.77 -24.44
N PRO A 202 -10.86 23.09 -25.22
CA PRO A 202 -9.62 22.51 -24.71
C PRO A 202 -8.69 23.53 -24.04
N ALA A 203 -8.75 24.80 -24.47
CA ALA A 203 -7.97 25.90 -23.89
C ALA A 203 -8.31 26.22 -22.42
N ALA A 204 -9.44 25.71 -21.92
CA ALA A 204 -9.82 25.87 -20.52
C ALA A 204 -9.22 24.80 -19.60
N LEU A 205 -8.55 23.77 -20.14
CA LEU A 205 -7.92 22.70 -19.35
C LEU A 205 -6.59 23.13 -18.74
N SER A 206 -6.27 22.55 -17.59
CA SER A 206 -4.92 22.61 -17.03
C SER A 206 -3.91 21.88 -17.94
N PRO A 207 -2.64 22.35 -18.01
CA PRO A 207 -1.63 21.79 -18.92
C PRO A 207 -1.32 20.31 -18.68
N SER A 208 -1.58 19.80 -17.47
CA SER A 208 -1.44 18.38 -17.12
C SER A 208 -2.56 17.49 -17.67
N LEU A 209 -3.64 18.07 -18.21
CA LEU A 209 -4.87 17.36 -18.61
C LEU A 209 -5.25 17.61 -20.08
N GLU A 210 -4.36 18.20 -20.89
CA GLU A 210 -4.63 18.56 -22.30
C GLU A 210 -4.99 17.35 -23.19
N GLN A 211 -4.61 16.14 -22.78
CA GLN A 211 -4.88 14.91 -23.53
C GLN A 211 -6.35 14.43 -23.42
N ILE A 212 -7.14 14.98 -22.48
CA ILE A 212 -8.51 14.50 -22.22
C ILE A 212 -9.50 15.19 -23.17
N LYS A 213 -10.27 14.39 -23.91
CA LYS A 213 -11.33 14.88 -24.81
C LYS A 213 -12.52 15.42 -24.00
N LEU A 214 -12.83 16.70 -24.18
CA LEU A 214 -14.04 17.35 -23.64
C LEU A 214 -15.24 17.12 -24.56
N GLY A 215 -16.43 17.04 -23.99
CA GLY A 215 -17.68 16.86 -24.75
C GLY A 215 -18.61 15.78 -24.17
N VAL A 216 -19.54 15.34 -25.01
CA VAL A 216 -20.50 14.28 -24.67
C VAL A 216 -19.80 12.92 -24.69
N PHE A 217 -20.12 12.07 -23.73
CA PHE A 217 -19.59 10.69 -23.67
C PHE A 217 -20.70 9.72 -23.23
N PRO A 218 -20.63 8.43 -23.63
CA PRO A 218 -21.63 7.44 -23.26
C PRO A 218 -21.53 7.05 -21.78
N ARG A 219 -22.63 6.51 -21.23
CA ARG A 219 -22.69 6.08 -19.82
C ARG A 219 -21.62 5.04 -19.45
N GLU A 220 -21.19 4.22 -20.39
CA GLU A 220 -20.19 3.16 -20.19
C GLU A 220 -18.81 3.73 -19.85
N GLU A 221 -18.47 4.92 -20.34
CA GLU A 221 -17.21 5.59 -20.03
C GLU A 221 -17.30 6.50 -18.79
N LEU A 222 -18.26 6.29 -17.89
CA LEU A 222 -18.29 7.04 -16.63
C LEU A 222 -17.01 6.75 -15.82
N PRO A 223 -16.44 7.75 -15.12
CA PRO A 223 -15.23 7.54 -14.35
C PRO A 223 -15.37 6.36 -13.38
N ILE A 224 -14.39 5.47 -13.38
CA ILE A 224 -14.42 4.20 -12.61
C ILE A 224 -14.69 4.45 -11.12
N HIS A 225 -14.13 5.52 -10.55
CA HIS A 225 -14.34 5.88 -9.14
C HIS A 225 -15.81 6.22 -8.84
N TYR A 226 -16.51 6.90 -9.77
CA TYR A 226 -17.91 7.26 -9.64
C TYR A 226 -18.84 6.06 -9.85
N SER A 227 -18.53 5.19 -10.82
CA SER A 227 -19.25 3.92 -10.98
C SER A 227 -19.17 3.03 -9.74
N ARG A 228 -18.05 3.09 -9.00
CA ARG A 228 -17.87 2.37 -7.72
C ARG A 228 -18.59 3.03 -6.56
N SER A 229 -18.64 4.37 -6.51
CA SER A 229 -19.39 5.05 -5.46
C SER A 229 -20.89 4.83 -5.60
N LEU A 230 -21.41 4.75 -6.83
CA LEU A 230 -22.82 4.39 -7.05
C LEU A 230 -23.16 2.99 -6.50
N ARG A 231 -22.24 2.02 -6.63
CA ARG A 231 -22.39 0.67 -6.03
C ARG A 231 -22.36 0.73 -4.51
N ALA A 232 -21.36 1.43 -3.96
CA ALA A 232 -21.21 1.61 -2.52
C ALA A 232 -22.40 2.35 -1.87
N ALA A 233 -23.00 3.31 -2.57
CA ALA A 233 -24.19 4.02 -2.12
C ALA A 233 -25.47 3.15 -2.18
N ALA A 234 -25.54 2.20 -3.12
CA ALA A 234 -26.67 1.27 -3.22
C ALA A 234 -26.67 0.23 -2.09
N ASP A 235 -25.48 -0.26 -1.71
CA ASP A 235 -25.33 -1.33 -0.72
C ASP A 235 -24.69 -0.84 0.58
N SER A 236 -25.53 -0.54 1.59
CA SER A 236 -25.12 -0.13 2.95
C SER A 236 -24.19 -1.09 3.71
N ARG A 237 -23.92 -2.29 3.19
CA ARG A 237 -23.00 -3.27 3.76
C ARG A 237 -21.59 -3.18 3.18
N GLU A 238 -21.41 -2.46 2.09
CA GLU A 238 -20.11 -2.28 1.46
C GLU A 238 -19.27 -1.30 2.28
N THR A 239 -18.30 -1.85 3.02
CA THR A 239 -17.27 -1.02 3.67
C THR A 239 -16.15 -0.68 2.70
N TYR A 240 -15.40 0.39 2.98
CA TYR A 240 -14.21 0.76 2.21
C TYR A 240 -13.24 -0.42 2.02
N GLU A 241 -13.01 -1.23 3.06
CA GLU A 241 -12.13 -2.40 2.97
C GLU A 241 -12.67 -3.50 2.05
N CYS A 242 -13.99 -3.72 2.06
CA CYS A 242 -14.63 -4.70 1.18
C CYS A 242 -14.43 -4.31 -0.29
N ILE A 243 -14.65 -3.03 -0.61
CA ILE A 243 -14.45 -2.52 -1.97
C ILE A 243 -12.97 -2.63 -2.35
N LEU A 244 -12.06 -2.21 -1.46
CA LEU A 244 -10.61 -2.30 -1.70
C LEU A 244 -10.17 -3.73 -2.00
N LYS A 245 -10.58 -4.69 -1.18
CA LYS A 245 -10.27 -6.11 -1.39
C LYS A 245 -10.92 -6.65 -2.65
N SER A 246 -12.10 -6.16 -3.05
CA SER A 246 -12.72 -6.61 -4.30
C SER A 246 -12.02 -6.11 -5.57
N CYS A 247 -11.20 -5.05 -5.47
CA CYS A 247 -10.53 -4.45 -6.62
C CYS A 247 -9.43 -5.35 -7.19
N HIS A 248 -9.40 -5.50 -8.50
CA HIS A 248 -8.32 -6.24 -9.19
C HIS A 248 -6.95 -5.59 -8.98
N GLY A 249 -6.88 -4.25 -9.02
CA GLY A 249 -5.63 -3.53 -8.78
C GLY A 249 -5.09 -3.61 -7.36
N TYR A 250 -5.89 -4.05 -6.37
CA TYR A 250 -5.38 -4.32 -5.02
C TYR A 250 -4.59 -5.63 -4.95
N HIS A 251 -5.00 -6.62 -5.75
CA HIS A 251 -4.36 -7.93 -5.82
C HIS A 251 -3.22 -7.99 -6.84
N ASN A 252 -2.96 -6.90 -7.55
CA ASN A 252 -1.90 -6.86 -8.54
C ASN A 252 -0.52 -6.98 -7.85
N PRO A 253 0.28 -8.03 -8.13
CA PRO A 253 1.61 -8.19 -7.53
C PRO A 253 2.58 -7.07 -7.89
N SER A 254 2.40 -6.39 -9.03
CA SER A 254 3.25 -5.26 -9.45
C SER A 254 2.76 -3.90 -8.92
N VAL A 255 1.66 -3.85 -8.14
CA VAL A 255 1.08 -2.59 -7.64
C VAL A 255 2.10 -1.75 -6.87
N VAL A 256 2.96 -2.39 -6.08
CA VAL A 256 3.96 -1.70 -5.26
C VAL A 256 5.01 -1.05 -6.15
N GLU A 257 5.52 -1.77 -7.16
CA GLU A 257 6.50 -1.25 -8.11
C GLU A 257 5.93 -0.06 -8.90
N TYR A 258 4.70 -0.21 -9.42
CA TYR A 258 4.01 0.86 -10.15
C TYR A 258 3.78 2.11 -9.29
N LEU A 259 3.32 1.94 -8.04
CA LEU A 259 3.10 3.07 -7.13
C LEU A 259 4.42 3.75 -6.72
N LEU A 260 5.48 2.98 -6.52
CA LEU A 260 6.81 3.50 -6.23
C LEU A 260 7.33 4.34 -7.40
N GLU A 261 7.20 3.86 -8.64
CA GLU A 261 7.53 4.63 -9.84
C GLU A 261 6.72 5.93 -9.92
N LYS A 262 5.40 5.87 -9.71
CA LYS A 262 4.52 7.04 -9.76
C LYS A 262 4.86 8.11 -8.71
N VAL A 263 5.33 7.70 -7.53
CA VAL A 263 5.77 8.61 -6.46
C VAL A 263 7.24 9.03 -6.64
N GLY A 264 7.96 8.45 -7.60
CA GLY A 264 9.37 8.71 -7.85
C GLY A 264 10.30 8.10 -6.79
N VAL A 265 9.85 7.06 -6.11
CA VAL A 265 10.63 6.34 -5.09
C VAL A 265 11.28 5.12 -5.72
N SER A 266 12.61 5.05 -5.71
CA SER A 266 13.31 3.86 -6.19
C SER A 266 13.33 2.77 -5.13
N ASP A 267 12.91 1.56 -5.49
CA ASP A 267 13.12 0.38 -4.64
C ASP A 267 14.60 -0.01 -4.53
N THR A 268 15.43 0.39 -5.51
CA THR A 268 16.87 0.09 -5.51
C THR A 268 17.67 1.05 -4.64
N HIS A 269 17.17 2.27 -4.43
CA HIS A 269 17.76 3.30 -3.58
C HIS A 269 16.70 3.81 -2.61
N PRO A 270 16.60 3.24 -1.39
CA PRO A 270 15.65 3.72 -0.41
C PRO A 270 15.86 5.23 -0.20
N PRO A 271 14.80 6.06 -0.30
CA PRO A 271 14.88 7.53 -0.35
C PRO A 271 15.27 8.16 1.00
N SER A 272 15.68 7.34 1.97
CA SER A 272 16.06 7.80 3.29
C SER A 272 17.37 8.57 3.22
N MET A 273 17.35 9.81 3.68
CA MET A 273 18.55 10.63 3.91
C MET A 273 19.40 10.09 5.06
N MET A 274 18.88 9.13 5.84
CA MET A 274 19.62 8.47 6.91
C MET A 274 20.37 7.25 6.37
N ARG A 275 21.70 7.35 6.32
CA ARG A 275 22.60 6.29 5.82
C ARG A 275 22.38 4.92 6.47
N GLY A 276 22.00 4.88 7.75
CA GLY A 276 21.71 3.63 8.47
C GLY A 276 20.41 2.93 8.05
N LEU A 277 19.47 3.67 7.45
CA LEU A 277 18.20 3.14 6.96
C LEU A 277 18.22 2.86 5.45
N GLN A 278 19.38 3.05 4.79
CA GLN A 278 19.56 2.70 3.39
C GLN A 278 19.91 1.22 3.18
N SER A 279 20.10 0.46 4.26
CA SER A 279 20.34 -0.97 4.20
C SER A 279 19.06 -1.72 3.82
N LYS A 280 19.16 -2.67 2.88
CA LYS A 280 18.08 -3.63 2.59
C LYS A 280 18.04 -4.78 3.60
N LEU A 281 19.11 -4.95 4.38
CA LEU A 281 19.29 -6.05 5.32
C LEU A 281 19.26 -5.48 6.74
N PHE A 282 18.07 -5.43 7.33
CA PHE A 282 17.91 -5.18 8.76
C PHE A 282 17.95 -6.52 9.50
N HIS A 283 18.72 -6.58 10.58
CA HIS A 283 18.65 -7.75 11.44
C HIS A 283 17.30 -7.79 12.15
N LYS A 284 16.73 -8.98 12.34
CA LYS A 284 15.45 -9.15 13.05
C LYS A 284 15.50 -8.58 14.47
N GLU A 285 16.68 -8.44 15.05
CA GLU A 285 16.91 -7.82 16.37
C GLU A 285 16.67 -6.31 16.39
N ASP A 286 16.84 -5.64 15.25
CA ASP A 286 16.60 -4.20 15.10
C ASP A 286 15.12 -3.88 14.86
N PHE A 287 14.27 -4.90 14.72
CA PHE A 287 12.83 -4.69 14.53
C PHE A 287 12.19 -4.14 15.79
N ALA A 288 11.19 -3.27 15.60
CA ALA A 288 10.46 -2.62 16.70
C ALA A 288 9.90 -3.63 17.72
N SER A 289 9.45 -4.80 17.26
CA SER A 289 8.96 -5.87 18.14
C SER A 289 10.06 -6.45 19.04
N ALA A 290 11.24 -6.74 18.48
CA ALA A 290 12.39 -7.26 19.22
C ALA A 290 12.94 -6.22 20.21
N ILE A 291 13.08 -4.97 19.78
CA ILE A 291 13.53 -3.86 20.62
C ILE A 291 12.56 -3.64 21.80
N ARG A 292 11.25 -3.60 21.53
CA ARG A 292 10.23 -3.45 22.59
C ARG A 292 10.30 -4.59 23.59
N LYS A 293 10.42 -5.84 23.14
CA LYS A 293 10.54 -7.00 24.04
C LYS A 293 11.75 -6.86 24.97
N ARG A 294 12.91 -6.44 24.45
CA ARG A 294 14.11 -6.19 25.24
C ARG A 294 13.94 -5.04 26.24
N GLN A 295 13.28 -3.96 25.81
CA GLN A 295 12.99 -2.81 26.67
C GLN A 295 12.03 -3.18 27.81
N SER A 296 10.93 -3.87 27.51
CA SER A 296 9.98 -4.36 28.52
C SER A 296 10.66 -5.27 29.53
N ALA A 297 11.46 -6.25 29.08
CA ALA A 297 12.20 -7.13 29.98
C ALA A 297 13.17 -6.36 30.91
N SER A 298 13.86 -5.35 30.38
CA SER A 298 14.76 -4.49 31.16
C SER A 298 14.01 -3.64 32.20
N TRP A 299 12.86 -3.06 31.81
CA TRP A 299 12.03 -2.26 32.72
C TRP A 299 11.38 -3.12 33.81
N ALA A 300 10.82 -4.28 33.45
CA ALA A 300 10.29 -5.23 34.42
C ALA A 300 11.35 -5.65 35.44
N LEU A 301 12.57 -5.98 34.99
CA LEU A 301 13.67 -6.32 35.88
C LEU A 301 14.07 -5.17 36.81
N LYS A 302 14.01 -3.91 36.33
CA LYS A 302 14.25 -2.73 37.17
C LYS A 302 13.20 -2.60 38.27
N CYS A 303 11.91 -2.81 37.95
CA CYS A 303 10.83 -2.85 38.94
C CYS A 303 11.03 -3.98 39.96
N VAL A 304 11.42 -5.19 39.53
CA VAL A 304 11.74 -6.29 40.46
C VAL A 304 12.84 -5.90 41.43
N ARG A 305 13.93 -5.31 40.92
CA ARG A 305 15.05 -4.85 41.77
C ARG A 305 14.61 -3.82 42.80
N ALA A 306 13.76 -2.85 42.40
CA ALA A 306 13.19 -1.88 43.32
C ALA A 306 12.29 -2.55 44.37
N GLY A 307 11.42 -3.49 43.96
CA GLY A 307 10.57 -4.24 44.87
C GLY A 307 11.35 -5.05 45.91
N VAL A 308 12.45 -5.69 45.49
CA VAL A 308 13.37 -6.41 46.39
C VAL A 308 14.02 -5.46 47.39
N ASP A 309 14.40 -4.25 46.96
CA ASP A 309 14.96 -3.25 47.85
C ASP A 309 13.95 -2.77 48.90
N HIS A 310 12.72 -2.44 48.49
CA HIS A 310 11.62 -2.11 49.41
C HIS A 310 11.34 -3.24 50.40
N PHE A 311 11.35 -4.48 49.93
CA PHE A 311 11.13 -5.66 50.77
C PHE A 311 12.21 -5.80 51.85
N LYS A 312 13.48 -5.61 51.50
CA LYS A 312 14.61 -5.65 52.46
C LYS A 312 14.49 -4.61 53.56
N HIS A 313 13.87 -3.47 53.27
CA HIS A 313 13.62 -2.41 54.24
C HIS A 313 12.28 -2.57 54.99
N GLY A 314 11.60 -3.71 54.87
CA GLY A 314 10.31 -3.99 55.53
C GLY A 314 9.10 -3.27 54.92
N ARG A 315 9.29 -2.56 53.80
CA ARG A 315 8.21 -1.80 53.12
C ARG A 315 7.43 -2.73 52.18
N HIS A 316 6.66 -3.65 52.76
CA HIS A 316 5.98 -4.73 52.02
C HIS A 316 4.90 -4.27 51.04
N VAL A 317 4.25 -3.13 51.27
CA VAL A 317 3.22 -2.60 50.35
C VAL A 317 3.87 -2.05 49.08
N GLU A 318 4.94 -1.27 49.24
CA GLU A 318 5.72 -0.73 48.12
C GLU A 318 6.36 -1.84 47.29
N ALA A 319 6.90 -2.87 47.95
CA ALA A 319 7.43 -4.06 47.28
C ALA A 319 6.37 -4.76 46.42
N MET A 320 5.16 -4.95 46.95
CA MET A 320 4.05 -5.54 46.19
C MET A 320 3.70 -4.72 44.96
N ASN A 321 3.65 -3.39 45.10
CA ASN A 321 3.34 -2.50 43.97
C ASN A 321 4.40 -2.59 42.87
N GLU A 322 5.68 -2.63 43.22
CA GLU A 322 6.75 -2.78 42.24
C GLU A 322 6.75 -4.15 41.56
N TYR A 323 6.43 -5.23 42.28
CA TYR A 323 6.27 -6.55 41.65
C TYR A 323 5.07 -6.62 40.71
N ASN A 324 3.95 -5.98 41.07
CA ASN A 324 2.79 -5.89 40.17
C ASN A 324 3.13 -5.08 38.92
N LYS A 325 3.79 -3.92 39.05
CA LYS A 325 4.27 -3.13 37.90
C LYS A 325 5.18 -3.95 36.98
N ALA A 326 6.08 -4.77 37.54
CA ALA A 326 6.95 -5.63 36.74
C ALA A 326 6.13 -6.62 35.90
N LEU A 327 5.06 -7.19 36.47
CA LEU A 327 4.18 -8.15 35.81
C LEU A 327 3.18 -7.50 34.85
N ASP A 328 2.84 -6.22 35.05
CA ASP A 328 2.06 -5.45 34.07
C ASP A 328 2.88 -5.17 32.80
N ILE A 329 4.22 -5.03 32.94
CA ILE A 329 5.14 -4.81 31.82
C ILE A 329 5.52 -6.13 31.12
N ASP A 330 5.81 -7.16 31.91
CA ASP A 330 6.20 -8.50 31.46
C ASP A 330 5.50 -9.55 32.32
N THR A 331 4.36 -10.03 31.83
CA THR A 331 3.47 -10.94 32.56
C THR A 331 4.13 -12.25 32.97
N ASN A 332 5.17 -12.66 32.24
CA ASN A 332 5.85 -13.94 32.42
C ASN A 332 7.22 -13.77 33.09
N ASN A 333 7.46 -12.62 33.73
CA ASN A 333 8.72 -12.35 34.39
C ASN A 333 8.91 -13.28 35.61
N VAL A 334 9.76 -14.28 35.46
CA VAL A 334 10.01 -15.33 36.46
C VAL A 334 10.46 -14.75 37.80
N GLU A 335 11.34 -13.75 37.80
CA GLU A 335 11.85 -13.13 39.02
C GLU A 335 10.76 -12.35 39.76
N ALA A 336 9.90 -11.64 39.02
CA ALA A 336 8.77 -10.91 39.61
C ALA A 336 7.74 -11.87 40.24
N LEU A 337 7.39 -12.95 39.54
CA LEU A 337 6.49 -13.99 40.04
C LEU A 337 7.04 -14.64 41.32
N VAL A 338 8.32 -15.00 41.34
CA VAL A 338 8.96 -15.60 42.52
C VAL A 338 9.02 -14.62 43.69
N ALA A 339 9.36 -13.36 43.43
CA ALA A 339 9.45 -12.35 44.48
C ALA A 339 8.06 -12.00 45.06
N ARG A 340 7.04 -11.94 44.21
CA ARG A 340 5.65 -11.72 44.64
C ARG A 340 5.07 -12.93 45.38
N GLY A 341 5.34 -14.15 44.89
CA GLY A 341 4.95 -15.39 45.55
C GLY A 341 5.54 -15.51 46.96
N ALA A 342 6.83 -15.19 47.12
CA ALA A 342 7.47 -15.15 48.44
C ALA A 342 6.83 -14.10 49.36
N LEU A 343 6.47 -12.93 48.84
CA LEU A 343 5.76 -11.91 49.61
C LEU A 343 4.35 -12.37 50.02
N TYR A 344 3.63 -13.09 49.17
CA TYR A 344 2.32 -13.67 49.50
C TYR A 344 2.43 -14.75 50.58
N ALA A 345 3.44 -15.62 50.50
CA ALA A 345 3.70 -16.65 51.51
C ALA A 345 3.94 -16.01 52.89
N ASN A 346 4.79 -14.98 52.94
CA ASN A 346 5.07 -14.24 54.19
C ASN A 346 3.83 -13.55 54.77
N LYS A 347 2.85 -13.19 53.94
CA LYS A 347 1.55 -12.62 54.37
C LYS A 347 0.50 -13.69 54.70
N GLY A 348 0.82 -14.97 54.62
CA GLY A 348 -0.11 -16.08 54.83
C GLY A 348 -1.07 -16.34 53.67
N SER A 349 -0.90 -15.68 52.52
CA SER A 349 -1.70 -15.91 51.30
C SER A 349 -1.17 -17.10 50.50
N ILE A 350 -1.16 -18.28 51.11
CA ILE A 350 -0.46 -19.48 50.61
C ILE A 350 -0.89 -19.90 49.20
N MET A 351 -2.20 -19.88 48.90
CA MET A 351 -2.68 -20.27 47.57
C MET A 351 -2.18 -19.34 46.45
N LYS A 352 -2.15 -18.02 46.68
CA LYS A 352 -1.62 -17.06 45.70
C LYS A 352 -0.11 -17.20 45.50
N ALA A 353 0.61 -17.58 46.56
CA ALA A 353 2.04 -17.86 46.47
C ALA A 353 2.31 -19.09 45.58
N ILE A 354 1.56 -20.17 45.79
CA ILE A 354 1.65 -21.40 44.99
C ILE A 354 1.40 -21.08 43.51
N THR A 355 0.32 -20.35 43.19
CA THR A 355 0.01 -20.02 41.80
C THR A 355 1.12 -19.21 41.12
N ASP A 356 1.70 -18.23 41.82
CA ASP A 356 2.81 -17.45 41.27
C ASP A 356 4.08 -18.31 41.06
N PHE A 357 4.38 -19.24 41.99
CA PHE A 357 5.53 -20.13 41.84
C PHE A 357 5.35 -21.18 40.73
N GLU A 358 4.14 -21.72 40.57
CA GLU A 358 3.81 -22.64 39.48
C GLU A 358 3.96 -21.94 38.13
N LEU A 359 3.38 -20.75 37.97
CA LEU A 359 3.53 -19.95 36.75
C LEU A 359 5.00 -19.60 36.46
N ALA A 360 5.79 -19.32 37.51
CA ALA A 360 7.23 -19.10 37.35
C ALA A 360 7.97 -20.35 36.85
N LEU A 361 7.58 -21.54 37.31
CA LEU A 361 8.16 -22.82 36.89
C LEU A 361 7.68 -23.30 35.53
N GLU A 362 6.47 -22.93 35.11
CA GLU A 362 6.02 -23.12 33.73
C GLU A 362 6.90 -22.35 32.74
N ASN A 363 7.27 -21.12 33.09
CA ASN A 363 8.14 -20.28 32.27
C ASN A 363 9.64 -20.66 32.40
N CYS A 364 10.09 -21.10 33.57
CA CYS A 364 11.46 -21.55 33.81
C CYS A 364 11.48 -22.79 34.73
N PRO A 365 11.42 -24.00 34.14
CA PRO A 365 11.32 -25.25 34.91
C PRO A 365 12.49 -25.51 35.84
N ASP A 366 13.66 -24.90 35.64
CA ASP A 366 14.86 -25.11 36.46
C ASP A 366 15.16 -23.97 37.44
N HIS A 367 14.19 -23.07 37.65
CA HIS A 367 14.36 -21.96 38.57
C HIS A 367 14.46 -22.42 40.03
N ARG A 368 15.69 -22.44 40.57
CA ARG A 368 16.02 -22.99 41.90
C ARG A 368 15.19 -22.39 43.04
N ASN A 369 15.03 -21.07 43.04
CA ASN A 369 14.30 -20.37 44.10
C ASN A 369 12.79 -20.67 44.03
N ALA A 370 12.24 -20.77 42.82
CA ALA A 370 10.82 -21.08 42.64
C ALA A 370 10.50 -22.49 43.17
N LYS A 371 11.31 -23.50 42.80
CA LYS A 371 11.18 -24.87 43.35
C LYS A 371 11.27 -24.88 44.87
N LYS A 372 12.29 -24.21 45.42
CA LYS A 372 12.52 -24.16 46.87
C LYS A 372 11.34 -23.55 47.62
N TYR A 373 10.88 -22.37 47.19
CA TYR A 373 9.77 -21.68 47.85
C TYR A 373 8.44 -22.40 47.67
N LEU A 374 8.18 -22.98 46.49
CA LEU A 374 6.99 -23.81 46.26
C LEU A 374 6.94 -24.98 47.25
N CYS A 375 8.03 -25.77 47.35
CA CYS A 375 8.10 -26.88 48.30
C CYS A 375 7.85 -26.42 49.75
N GLN A 376 8.44 -25.29 50.16
CA GLN A 376 8.23 -24.74 51.50
C GLN A 376 6.76 -24.35 51.74
N THR A 377 6.14 -23.65 50.78
CA THR A 377 4.73 -23.24 50.89
C THR A 377 3.75 -24.42 50.86
N LEU A 378 4.04 -25.49 50.11
CA LEU A 378 3.23 -26.70 50.11
C LEU A 378 3.31 -27.45 51.44
N VAL A 379 4.50 -27.52 52.04
CA VAL A 379 4.68 -28.10 53.38
C VAL A 379 3.93 -27.28 54.43
N GLU A 380 3.93 -25.95 54.33
CA GLU A 380 3.17 -25.08 55.23
C GLU A 380 1.66 -25.28 55.08
N ARG A 381 1.17 -25.39 53.83
CA ARG A 381 -0.24 -25.69 53.54
C ARG A 381 -0.68 -27.04 54.13
N GLY A 382 0.16 -28.06 54.08
CA GLY A 382 -0.17 -29.39 54.62
C GLY A 382 -0.14 -29.49 56.15
N LYS A 383 0.33 -28.46 56.85
CA LYS A 383 0.34 -28.37 58.32
C LYS A 383 -0.87 -27.64 58.89
N GLN A 384 -1.61 -26.92 58.04
CA GLN A 384 -2.89 -26.29 58.36
C GLN A 384 -4.01 -27.32 58.17
#